data_AF-M5SAN4-F1
#
_entry.id   AF-M5SAN4-F1
#
_cell.length_a   1.000
_cell.length_b   1.000
_cell.length_c   1.000
_cell.angle_alpha   90.00
_cell.angle_beta   90.00
_cell.angle_gamma   90.00
#
_symmetry.space_group_name_H-M   'P 1'
#
loop_
_entity.id
_entity.type
_entity.pdbx_description
1 polymer ?
#
loop_
_entity_poly.entity_id
_entity_poly.type
_entity_poly.pdbx_seq_one_letter_code
_entity_poly.pdbx_strand_id
1 'polypeptide(L)'
;MARAFKATGQGEYKSAFLKGFDHLLAAQYPNGGWPQYFPVSKNYHRHITFNDGTMINIMQFLDEVIEEPAYDLIDDEHLLRTRKALERGIQCILECQIVVDGERTVWCAQHHAETLSSVLARSYEHPSLSGAESAGILLYLMDLPEPSPRVIEAVESGVKWFDLAKMNGYRYQKGKELPSLIADQDAPPIWARFYEIETNRPMFSDRDGKIVYDLDQVGDERRSGYTWYGTWGTKVAKAHAKWKK
;
A
#
# COMPACT_ATOMS: atom_id res chain seq x y z
N MET A 1 -9.65 19.70 -9.17
CA MET A 1 -10.90 19.98 -9.92
C MET A 1 -12.06 20.36 -9.01
N ALA A 2 -12.48 19.54 -8.04
CA ALA A 2 -13.58 19.90 -7.10
C ALA A 2 -13.39 21.27 -6.40
N ARG A 3 -12.22 21.52 -5.81
CA ARG A 3 -11.89 22.83 -5.20
C ARG A 3 -11.93 24.00 -6.18
N ALA A 4 -11.51 23.79 -7.43
CA ALA A 4 -11.58 24.81 -8.48
C ALA A 4 -13.03 25.10 -8.88
N PHE A 5 -13.88 24.07 -8.99
CA PHE A 5 -15.33 24.26 -9.16
C PHE A 5 -15.92 25.06 -8.01
N LYS A 6 -15.62 24.71 -6.75
CA LYS A 6 -16.10 25.43 -5.56
C LYS A 6 -15.68 26.90 -5.57
N ALA A 7 -14.46 27.21 -6.00
CA ALA A 7 -13.95 28.57 -6.04
C ALA A 7 -14.50 29.42 -7.19
N THR A 8 -14.84 28.81 -8.33
CA THR A 8 -15.12 29.54 -9.59
C THR A 8 -16.53 29.37 -10.13
N GLY A 9 -17.25 28.32 -9.72
CA GLY A 9 -18.54 27.92 -10.29
C GLY A 9 -18.47 27.39 -11.73
N GLN A 10 -17.28 27.25 -12.33
CA GLN A 10 -17.15 26.87 -13.74
C GLN A 10 -17.47 25.39 -13.97
N GLY A 11 -18.48 25.12 -14.80
CA GLY A 11 -19.01 23.77 -15.05
C GLY A 11 -18.01 22.78 -15.65
N GLU A 12 -16.96 23.26 -16.32
CA GLU A 12 -15.88 22.40 -16.84
C GLU A 12 -15.12 21.67 -15.73
N TYR A 13 -14.85 22.32 -14.60
CA TYR A 13 -14.17 21.70 -13.46
C TYR A 13 -15.06 20.66 -12.78
N LYS A 14 -16.36 20.91 -12.67
CA LYS A 14 -17.33 19.92 -12.18
C LYS A 14 -17.34 18.69 -13.10
N SER A 15 -17.43 18.92 -14.41
CA SER A 15 -17.50 17.87 -15.42
C SER A 15 -16.22 17.03 -15.45
N ALA A 16 -15.05 17.67 -15.36
CA ALA A 16 -13.76 16.99 -15.30
C ALA A 16 -13.61 16.18 -14.01
N PHE A 17 -14.05 16.71 -12.87
CA PHE A 17 -14.03 16.00 -11.59
C PHE A 17 -14.91 14.75 -11.63
N LEU A 18 -16.17 14.89 -12.04
CA LEU A 18 -17.12 13.77 -12.09
C LEU A 18 -16.61 12.65 -13.00
N LYS A 19 -16.03 12.98 -14.16
CA LYS A 19 -15.41 11.98 -15.05
C LYS A 19 -14.29 11.20 -14.36
N GLY A 20 -13.41 11.88 -13.64
CA GLY A 20 -12.32 11.22 -12.90
C GLY A 20 -12.84 10.37 -11.74
N PHE A 21 -13.85 10.88 -11.02
CA PHE A 21 -14.48 10.19 -9.91
C PHE A 21 -15.22 8.91 -10.37
N ASP A 22 -16.04 9.00 -11.41
CA ASP A 22 -16.71 7.85 -12.01
C ASP A 22 -15.72 6.83 -12.57
N HIS A 23 -14.59 7.29 -13.10
CA HIS A 23 -13.53 6.41 -13.57
C HIS A 23 -12.95 5.55 -12.43
N LEU A 24 -12.73 6.12 -11.25
CA LEU A 24 -12.26 5.38 -10.07
C LEU A 24 -13.30 4.34 -9.61
N LEU A 25 -14.58 4.72 -9.53
CA LEU A 25 -15.64 3.79 -9.14
C LEU A 25 -15.84 2.67 -10.17
N ALA A 26 -15.71 2.97 -11.46
CA ALA A 26 -15.82 1.98 -12.53
C ALA A 26 -14.62 1.03 -12.60
N ALA A 27 -13.44 1.47 -12.15
CA ALA A 27 -12.22 0.66 -12.13
C ALA A 27 -12.21 -0.42 -11.04
N GLN A 28 -13.05 -0.30 -10.01
CA GLN A 28 -13.06 -1.24 -8.90
C GLN A 28 -13.54 -2.63 -9.34
N TYR A 29 -12.76 -3.66 -9.02
CA TYR A 29 -13.16 -5.04 -9.25
C TYR A 29 -14.36 -5.46 -8.38
N PRO A 30 -15.11 -6.51 -8.78
CA PRO A 30 -16.21 -7.02 -7.96
C PRO A 30 -15.83 -7.41 -6.54
N ASN A 31 -14.59 -7.89 -6.34
CA ASN A 31 -14.03 -8.24 -5.02
C ASN A 31 -13.50 -7.03 -4.22
N GLY A 32 -13.58 -5.82 -4.78
CA GLY A 32 -13.25 -4.58 -4.09
C GLY A 32 -11.86 -4.01 -4.33
N GLY A 33 -10.97 -4.74 -5.01
CA GLY A 33 -9.63 -4.23 -5.31
C GLY A 33 -9.60 -3.27 -6.50
N TRP A 34 -8.49 -2.53 -6.64
CA TRP A 34 -8.25 -1.63 -7.78
C TRP A 34 -7.03 -2.03 -8.60
N PRO A 35 -7.10 -1.98 -9.94
CA PRO A 35 -5.94 -2.13 -10.80
C PRO A 35 -5.03 -0.90 -10.72
N GLN A 36 -3.79 -1.04 -11.22
CA GLN A 36 -2.89 0.11 -11.36
C GLN A 36 -3.36 1.10 -12.43
N TYR A 37 -4.05 0.60 -13.47
CA TYR A 37 -4.69 1.46 -14.46
C TYR A 37 -5.99 0.84 -14.99
N PHE A 38 -6.85 1.71 -15.50
CA PHE A 38 -8.13 1.35 -16.09
C PHE A 38 -8.35 2.11 -17.41
N PRO A 39 -8.85 1.49 -18.49
CA PRO A 39 -9.19 0.07 -18.64
C PRO A 39 -8.01 -0.88 -18.43
N VAL A 40 -8.30 -2.09 -17.94
CA VAL A 40 -7.29 -3.08 -17.56
C VAL A 40 -6.50 -3.56 -18.77
N SER A 41 -5.20 -3.82 -18.61
CA SER A 41 -4.38 -4.46 -19.64
C SER A 41 -4.24 -5.96 -19.41
N LYS A 42 -3.45 -6.59 -20.28
CA LYS A 42 -3.05 -7.99 -20.15
C LYS A 42 -1.84 -8.21 -19.24
N ASN A 43 -1.15 -7.15 -18.82
CA ASN A 43 0.09 -7.22 -18.04
C ASN A 43 -0.19 -7.01 -16.53
N TYR A 44 0.86 -7.00 -15.70
CA TYR A 44 0.78 -6.96 -14.23
C TYR A 44 -0.10 -5.86 -13.65
N HIS A 45 -0.27 -4.76 -14.37
CA HIS A 45 -1.08 -3.62 -13.96
C HIS A 45 -2.57 -3.93 -13.77
N ARG A 46 -3.02 -5.11 -14.22
CA ARG A 46 -4.36 -5.67 -13.92
C ARG A 46 -4.48 -6.21 -12.50
N HIS A 47 -3.40 -6.32 -11.75
CA HIS A 47 -3.43 -6.83 -10.39
C HIS A 47 -3.96 -5.78 -9.43
N ILE A 48 -4.54 -6.24 -8.31
CA ILE A 48 -4.86 -5.37 -7.19
C ILE A 48 -3.56 -4.73 -6.72
N THR A 49 -3.52 -3.40 -6.75
CA THR A 49 -2.25 -2.67 -6.63
C THR A 49 -2.23 -1.84 -5.35
N PHE A 50 -1.46 -2.31 -4.37
CA PHE A 50 -1.11 -1.49 -3.20
C PHE A 50 0.13 -0.64 -3.44
N ASN A 51 1.00 -1.07 -4.37
CA ASN A 51 2.23 -0.40 -4.75
C ASN A 51 2.08 1.11 -4.96
N ASP A 52 3.05 1.86 -4.44
CA ASP A 52 3.08 3.32 -4.42
C ASP A 52 1.80 3.93 -3.80
N GLY A 53 1.18 3.20 -2.87
CA GLY A 53 -0.06 3.59 -2.20
C GLY A 53 -1.29 3.65 -3.12
N THR A 54 -1.27 3.05 -4.31
CA THR A 54 -2.33 3.24 -5.33
C THR A 54 -3.74 3.02 -4.77
N MET A 55 -4.05 1.82 -4.28
CA MET A 55 -5.38 1.52 -3.72
C MET A 55 -5.69 2.34 -2.46
N ILE A 56 -4.70 2.55 -1.57
CA ILE A 56 -4.91 3.30 -0.33
C ILE A 56 -5.22 4.78 -0.60
N ASN A 57 -4.52 5.42 -1.52
CA ASN A 57 -4.77 6.81 -1.91
C ASN A 57 -6.15 6.97 -2.57
N ILE A 58 -6.60 5.97 -3.36
CA ILE A 58 -7.96 5.96 -3.90
C ILE A 58 -8.97 5.90 -2.76
N MET A 59 -8.80 4.99 -1.80
CA MET A 59 -9.73 4.83 -0.67
C MET A 59 -9.76 6.08 0.20
N GLN A 60 -8.61 6.66 0.57
CA GLN A 60 -8.54 7.93 1.29
C GLN A 60 -9.24 9.07 0.55
N PHE A 61 -9.06 9.17 -0.76
CA PHE A 61 -9.78 10.16 -1.56
C PHE A 61 -11.31 9.92 -1.53
N LEU A 62 -11.76 8.67 -1.56
CA LEU A 62 -13.18 8.33 -1.46
C LEU A 62 -13.76 8.66 -0.07
N ASP A 63 -12.98 8.48 1.00
CA ASP A 63 -13.33 8.93 2.36
C ASP A 63 -13.43 10.46 2.40
N GLU A 64 -12.45 11.19 1.84
CA GLU A 64 -12.53 12.66 1.72
C GLU A 64 -13.79 13.12 0.97
N VAL A 65 -14.18 12.43 -0.12
CA VAL A 65 -15.42 12.76 -0.88
C VAL A 65 -16.66 12.67 0.01
N ILE A 66 -16.68 11.77 0.99
CA ILE A 66 -17.81 11.59 1.90
C ILE A 66 -17.83 12.67 3.00
N GLU A 67 -16.67 13.09 3.47
CA GLU A 67 -16.54 13.88 4.71
C GLU A 67 -16.37 15.38 4.46
N GLU A 68 -15.73 15.76 3.37
CA GLU A 68 -15.28 17.13 3.16
C GLU A 68 -16.27 17.99 2.36
N PRO A 69 -16.63 19.20 2.84
CA PRO A 69 -17.52 20.13 2.12
C PRO A 69 -17.00 20.59 0.74
N ALA A 70 -15.76 20.26 0.39
CA ALA A 70 -15.22 20.53 -0.94
C ALA A 70 -15.90 19.68 -2.03
N TYR A 71 -16.60 18.61 -1.65
CA TYR A 71 -17.18 17.62 -2.54
C TYR A 71 -18.72 17.62 -2.60
N ASP A 72 -19.38 18.67 -2.08
CA ASP A 72 -20.85 18.90 -2.14
C ASP A 72 -21.44 18.92 -3.57
N LEU A 73 -20.61 18.83 -4.61
CA LEU A 73 -21.02 18.66 -6.00
C LEU A 73 -21.43 17.21 -6.35
N ILE A 74 -21.14 16.24 -5.47
CA ILE A 74 -21.49 14.83 -5.57
C ILE A 74 -22.90 14.61 -5.02
N ASP A 75 -23.72 13.85 -5.74
CA ASP A 75 -25.09 13.53 -5.31
C ASP A 75 -25.15 12.29 -4.39
N ASP A 76 -26.33 12.07 -3.80
CA ASP A 76 -26.57 10.98 -2.86
C ASP A 76 -26.35 9.58 -3.47
N GLU A 77 -26.62 9.41 -4.76
CA GLU A 77 -26.41 8.14 -5.46
C GLU A 77 -24.92 7.81 -5.56
N HIS A 78 -24.11 8.81 -5.93
CA HIS A 78 -22.65 8.68 -5.95
C HIS A 78 -22.10 8.44 -4.54
N LEU A 79 -22.59 9.14 -3.51
CA LEU A 79 -22.17 8.90 -2.12
C LEU A 79 -22.49 7.46 -1.67
N LEU A 80 -23.66 6.93 -2.02
CA LEU A 80 -24.01 5.53 -1.72
C LEU A 80 -23.08 4.54 -2.44
N ARG A 81 -22.74 4.80 -3.71
CA ARG A 81 -21.78 3.98 -4.48
C ARG A 81 -20.39 4.05 -3.85
N THR A 82 -19.96 5.21 -3.37
CA THR A 82 -18.67 5.40 -2.69
C THR A 82 -18.58 4.59 -1.41
N ARG A 83 -19.60 4.67 -0.53
CA ARG A 83 -19.61 3.90 0.72
C ARG A 83 -19.51 2.39 0.46
N LYS A 84 -20.25 1.88 -0.53
CA LYS A 84 -20.16 0.47 -0.95
C LYS A 84 -18.79 0.12 -1.55
N ALA A 85 -18.18 1.05 -2.28
CA ALA A 85 -16.84 0.85 -2.83
C ALA A 85 -15.80 0.74 -1.70
N LEU A 86 -15.86 1.63 -0.70
CA LEU A 86 -14.99 1.59 0.48
C LEU A 86 -15.16 0.29 1.27
N GLU A 87 -16.40 -0.13 1.55
CA GLU A 87 -16.68 -1.38 2.25
C GLU A 87 -16.04 -2.59 1.54
N ARG A 88 -16.22 -2.69 0.21
CA ARG A 88 -15.58 -3.75 -0.58
C ARG A 88 -14.07 -3.62 -0.61
N GLY A 89 -13.54 -2.39 -0.65
CA GLY A 89 -12.10 -2.14 -0.59
C GLY A 89 -11.47 -2.64 0.70
N ILE A 90 -12.12 -2.38 1.84
CA ILE A 90 -11.70 -2.90 3.15
C ILE A 90 -11.75 -4.42 3.15
N GLN A 91 -12.84 -5.04 2.66
CA GLN A 91 -12.90 -6.51 2.56
C GLN A 91 -11.75 -7.06 1.69
N CYS A 92 -11.49 -6.45 0.53
CA CYS A 92 -10.39 -6.84 -0.34
C CYS A 92 -9.03 -6.79 0.38
N ILE A 93 -8.76 -5.72 1.15
CA ILE A 93 -7.55 -5.61 1.97
C ILE A 93 -7.47 -6.79 2.94
N LEU A 94 -8.54 -7.07 3.68
CA LEU A 94 -8.55 -8.14 4.68
C LEU A 94 -8.40 -9.54 4.07
N GLU A 95 -8.91 -9.77 2.87
CA GLU A 95 -8.73 -11.02 2.13
C GLU A 95 -7.33 -11.16 1.49
N CYS A 96 -6.68 -10.05 1.16
CA CYS A 96 -5.32 -10.06 0.62
C CYS A 96 -4.24 -10.25 1.69
N GLN A 97 -4.58 -10.19 2.99
CA GLN A 97 -3.57 -10.31 4.05
C GLN A 97 -2.93 -11.69 4.03
N ILE A 98 -1.60 -11.72 3.92
CA ILE A 98 -0.84 -12.96 3.75
C ILE A 98 -0.84 -13.73 5.06
N VAL A 99 -1.15 -15.02 4.99
CA VAL A 99 -1.14 -15.95 6.12
C VAL A 99 0.04 -16.89 5.97
N VAL A 100 0.87 -16.98 7.00
CA VAL A 100 2.02 -17.90 7.09
C VAL A 100 1.81 -18.76 8.33
N ASP A 101 1.81 -20.09 8.16
CA ASP A 101 1.62 -21.05 9.26
C ASP A 101 0.38 -20.78 10.14
N GLY A 102 -0.70 -20.31 9.52
CA GLY A 102 -1.97 -19.96 10.20
C GLY A 102 -1.98 -18.58 10.85
N GLU A 103 -0.87 -17.84 10.84
CA GLU A 103 -0.78 -16.49 11.39
C GLU A 103 -0.87 -15.43 10.29
N ARG A 104 -1.72 -14.43 10.50
CA ARG A 104 -1.77 -13.25 9.62
C ARG A 104 -0.49 -12.43 9.74
N THR A 105 -0.05 -11.88 8.62
CA THR A 105 1.15 -11.06 8.54
C THR A 105 0.80 -9.68 7.96
N VAL A 106 1.28 -9.36 6.77
CA VAL A 106 1.07 -8.12 6.06
C VAL A 106 0.69 -8.40 4.60
N TRP A 107 0.93 -7.47 3.67
CA TRP A 107 0.50 -7.58 2.28
C TRP A 107 1.68 -7.55 1.32
N CYS A 108 1.47 -8.08 0.13
CA CYS A 108 2.34 -7.87 -1.02
C CYS A 108 2.04 -6.49 -1.65
N ALA A 109 2.98 -5.96 -2.42
CA ALA A 109 2.75 -4.74 -3.18
C ALA A 109 1.67 -4.92 -4.26
N GLN A 110 1.46 -6.15 -4.75
CA GLN A 110 0.42 -6.52 -5.70
C GLN A 110 -0.19 -7.88 -5.38
N HIS A 111 -1.50 -8.00 -5.60
CA HIS A 111 -2.28 -9.23 -5.43
C HIS A 111 -3.07 -9.55 -6.69
N HIS A 112 -3.19 -10.82 -7.03
CA HIS A 112 -3.90 -11.25 -8.22
C HIS A 112 -5.39 -10.87 -8.12
N ALA A 113 -5.95 -10.30 -9.18
CA ALA A 113 -7.29 -9.70 -9.15
C ALA A 113 -8.46 -10.68 -8.96
N GLU A 114 -8.21 -11.98 -9.09
CA GLU A 114 -9.24 -13.02 -8.92
C GLU A 114 -8.98 -13.85 -7.67
N THR A 115 -7.79 -14.47 -7.58
CA THR A 115 -7.37 -15.35 -6.48
C THR A 115 -6.90 -14.63 -5.21
N LEU A 116 -6.64 -13.32 -5.27
CA LEU A 116 -6.13 -12.49 -4.16
C LEU A 116 -4.73 -12.88 -3.65
N SER A 117 -4.09 -13.87 -4.25
CA SER A 117 -2.73 -14.30 -3.91
C SER A 117 -1.68 -13.25 -4.30
N SER A 118 -0.61 -13.14 -3.54
CA SER A 118 0.56 -12.33 -3.89
C SER A 118 1.08 -12.70 -5.29
N VAL A 119 1.43 -11.70 -6.10
CA VAL A 119 1.84 -11.89 -7.49
C VAL A 119 2.95 -10.93 -7.86
N LEU A 120 3.77 -11.33 -8.85
CA LEU A 120 4.85 -10.52 -9.38
C LEU A 120 4.31 -9.31 -10.16
N ALA A 121 5.01 -8.17 -10.09
CA ALA A 121 4.75 -7.01 -10.95
C ALA A 121 5.79 -6.87 -12.07
N ARG A 122 6.85 -6.10 -11.80
CA ARG A 122 8.03 -6.03 -12.67
C ARG A 122 8.97 -7.19 -12.34
N SER A 123 9.95 -7.49 -13.19
CA SER A 123 10.85 -8.63 -12.98
C SER A 123 11.57 -8.61 -11.62
N TYR A 124 11.74 -7.43 -11.02
CA TYR A 124 12.36 -7.21 -9.72
C TYR A 124 11.39 -7.00 -8.55
N GLU A 125 10.08 -7.20 -8.75
CA GLU A 125 9.03 -7.05 -7.73
C GLU A 125 8.30 -8.36 -7.55
N HIS A 126 8.94 -9.27 -6.81
CA HIS A 126 8.47 -10.63 -6.55
C HIS A 126 7.33 -10.66 -5.51
N PRO A 127 6.50 -11.73 -5.52
CA PRO A 127 5.60 -12.02 -4.41
C PRO A 127 6.37 -12.02 -3.09
N SER A 128 6.01 -11.11 -2.19
CA SER A 128 6.77 -10.85 -0.96
C SER A 128 5.89 -10.19 0.09
N LEU A 129 6.35 -10.17 1.33
CA LEU A 129 5.80 -9.33 2.38
C LEU A 129 6.40 -7.93 2.20
N SER A 130 5.57 -6.96 1.82
CA SER A 130 6.04 -5.60 1.54
C SER A 130 6.06 -4.76 2.81
N GLY A 131 7.23 -4.31 3.25
CA GLY A 131 7.30 -3.36 4.35
C GLY A 131 6.72 -1.98 3.99
N ALA A 132 6.88 -1.54 2.74
CA ALA A 132 6.54 -0.16 2.35
C ALA A 132 5.03 0.01 2.26
N GLU A 133 4.39 -0.84 1.45
CA GLU A 133 2.98 -0.70 1.13
C GLU A 133 2.12 -1.10 2.34
N SER A 134 2.55 -2.11 3.10
CA SER A 134 1.83 -2.56 4.30
C SER A 134 1.78 -1.50 5.40
N ALA A 135 2.77 -0.60 5.48
CA ALA A 135 2.70 0.51 6.41
C ALA A 135 1.55 1.45 6.05
N GLY A 136 1.35 1.76 4.76
CA GLY A 136 0.22 2.56 4.29
C GLY A 136 -1.13 1.91 4.58
N ILE A 137 -1.23 0.60 4.33
CA ILE A 137 -2.45 -0.17 4.61
C ILE A 137 -2.79 -0.15 6.10
N LEU A 138 -1.82 -0.41 6.98
CA LEU A 138 -2.06 -0.39 8.43
C LEU A 138 -2.47 0.99 8.93
N LEU A 139 -1.82 2.04 8.43
CA LEU A 139 -2.18 3.42 8.78
C LEU A 139 -3.61 3.75 8.37
N TYR A 140 -4.04 3.30 7.17
CA TYR A 140 -5.42 3.44 6.72
C TYR A 140 -6.40 2.67 7.60
N LEU A 141 -6.13 1.39 7.89
CA LEU A 141 -7.01 0.56 8.72
C LEU A 141 -7.16 1.08 10.15
N MET A 142 -6.10 1.68 10.72
CA MET A 142 -6.15 2.31 12.04
C MET A 142 -6.89 3.65 12.05
N ASP A 143 -7.11 4.28 10.89
CA ASP A 143 -7.84 5.55 10.78
C ASP A 143 -9.36 5.32 10.65
N LEU A 144 -9.78 4.08 10.36
CA LEU A 144 -11.20 3.74 10.23
C LEU A 144 -11.98 4.04 11.52
N PRO A 145 -13.13 4.72 11.43
CA PRO A 145 -14.02 4.88 12.57
C PRO A 145 -14.63 3.52 12.93
N GLU A 146 -14.59 3.18 14.22
CA GLU A 146 -15.20 1.95 14.76
C GLU A 146 -14.78 0.66 14.01
N PRO A 147 -13.47 0.33 13.98
CA PRO A 147 -12.97 -0.80 13.20
C PRO A 147 -13.58 -2.12 13.68
N SER A 148 -14.02 -2.97 12.74
CA SER A 148 -14.57 -4.29 13.05
C SER A 148 -13.54 -5.20 13.74
N PRO A 149 -13.96 -6.26 14.47
CA PRO A 149 -13.04 -7.21 15.07
C PRO A 149 -12.01 -7.80 14.09
N ARG A 150 -12.42 -8.03 12.84
CA ARG A 150 -11.55 -8.52 11.77
C ARG A 150 -10.50 -7.49 11.35
N VAL A 151 -10.85 -6.21 11.32
CA VAL A 151 -9.90 -5.11 11.06
C VAL A 151 -8.92 -5.00 12.22
N ILE A 152 -9.40 -5.07 13.47
CA ILE A 152 -8.56 -5.05 14.66
C ILE A 152 -7.53 -6.19 14.59
N GLU A 153 -7.97 -7.42 14.32
CA GLU A 153 -7.08 -8.58 14.19
C GLU A 153 -6.04 -8.39 13.08
N ALA A 154 -6.45 -7.87 11.91
CA ALA A 154 -5.56 -7.59 10.81
C ALA A 154 -4.48 -6.56 11.18
N VAL A 155 -4.87 -5.49 11.87
CA VAL A 155 -3.95 -4.45 12.36
C VAL A 155 -2.97 -5.02 13.38
N GLU A 156 -3.45 -5.73 14.41
CA GLU A 156 -2.58 -6.33 15.42
C GLU A 156 -1.55 -7.27 14.81
N SER A 157 -1.99 -8.11 13.86
CA SER A 157 -1.13 -9.08 13.18
C SER A 157 -0.05 -8.39 12.34
N GLY A 158 -0.42 -7.34 11.60
CA GLY A 158 0.54 -6.57 10.82
C GLY A 158 1.53 -5.80 11.69
N VAL A 159 1.08 -5.22 12.81
CA VAL A 159 1.96 -4.54 13.78
C VAL A 159 2.94 -5.54 14.42
N LYS A 160 2.46 -6.73 14.82
CA LYS A 160 3.29 -7.84 15.31
C LYS A 160 4.36 -8.22 14.27
N TRP A 161 3.97 -8.32 12.99
CA TRP A 161 4.92 -8.59 11.91
C TRP A 161 5.99 -7.49 11.79
N PHE A 162 5.63 -6.21 11.85
CA PHE A 162 6.60 -5.11 11.82
C PHE A 162 7.58 -5.18 12.99
N ASP A 163 7.14 -5.59 14.18
CA ASP A 163 8.03 -5.76 15.33
C ASP A 163 9.03 -6.92 15.13
N LEU A 164 8.58 -8.02 14.52
CA LEU A 164 9.42 -9.19 14.20
C LEU A 164 10.41 -8.91 13.05
N ALA A 165 9.97 -8.20 12.01
CA ALA A 165 10.76 -7.95 10.80
C ALA A 165 11.78 -6.81 10.94
N LYS A 166 11.76 -6.06 12.06
CA LYS A 166 12.65 -4.91 12.27
C LYS A 166 14.10 -5.34 12.34
N MET A 167 14.97 -4.57 11.69
CA MET A 167 16.42 -4.73 11.74
C MET A 167 17.00 -3.63 12.62
N ASN A 168 17.87 -4.03 13.56
CA ASN A 168 18.59 -3.10 14.45
C ASN A 168 20.08 -3.15 14.13
N GLY A 169 20.79 -2.07 14.46
CA GLY A 169 22.24 -2.00 14.26
C GLY A 169 22.66 -1.71 12.82
N TYR A 170 21.75 -1.21 11.99
CA TYR A 170 22.00 -0.89 10.59
C TYR A 170 21.43 0.47 10.20
N ARG A 171 22.14 1.16 9.31
CA ARG A 171 21.69 2.39 8.66
C ARG A 171 21.69 2.20 7.15
N TYR A 172 20.61 2.60 6.50
CA TYR A 172 20.58 2.71 5.04
C TYR A 172 21.11 4.07 4.61
N GLN A 173 22.28 4.08 3.99
CA GLN A 173 22.94 5.27 3.51
C GLN A 173 22.54 5.54 2.06
N LYS A 174 21.98 6.72 1.81
CA LYS A 174 21.71 7.25 0.47
C LYS A 174 22.45 8.57 0.30
N GLY A 175 23.04 8.81 -0.87
CA GLY A 175 23.77 10.05 -1.13
C GLY A 175 24.46 10.05 -2.48
N LYS A 176 25.67 10.61 -2.54
CA LYS A 176 26.51 10.61 -3.74
C LYS A 176 27.06 9.22 -4.08
N GLU A 177 27.19 8.36 -3.07
CA GLU A 177 27.63 6.99 -3.21
C GLU A 177 26.47 6.04 -3.47
N LEU A 178 26.79 4.85 -3.95
CA LEU A 178 25.82 3.81 -4.22
C LEU A 178 25.09 3.39 -2.93
N PRO A 179 23.74 3.33 -2.90
CA PRO A 179 23.03 3.15 -1.65
C PRO A 179 23.37 1.87 -0.90
N SER A 180 23.89 1.94 0.32
CA SER A 180 24.38 0.77 1.07
C SER A 180 23.74 0.63 2.44
N LEU A 181 23.70 -0.61 2.93
CA LEU A 181 23.34 -0.88 4.32
C LEU A 181 24.63 -1.02 5.12
N ILE A 182 24.88 -0.09 6.04
CA ILE A 182 26.08 -0.09 6.87
C ILE A 182 25.74 -0.43 8.31
N ALA A 183 26.68 -1.05 9.03
CA ALA A 183 26.54 -1.29 10.46
C ALA A 183 26.57 0.04 11.23
N ASP A 184 25.59 0.24 12.10
CA ASP A 184 25.45 1.41 12.97
C ASP A 184 24.58 1.02 14.17
N GLN A 185 25.21 0.76 15.32
CA GLN A 185 24.53 0.30 16.53
C GLN A 185 23.62 1.35 17.17
N ASP A 186 23.82 2.62 16.83
CA ASP A 186 23.04 3.74 17.35
C ASP A 186 21.90 4.14 16.39
N ALA A 187 21.80 3.49 15.23
CA ALA A 187 20.74 3.74 14.27
C ALA A 187 19.37 3.27 14.79
N PRO A 188 18.29 4.03 14.51
CA PRO A 188 16.94 3.56 14.79
C PRO A 188 16.61 2.31 13.95
N PRO A 189 15.59 1.52 14.36
CA PRO A 189 15.17 0.36 13.60
C PRO A 189 14.83 0.68 12.15
N ILE A 190 15.16 -0.25 11.26
CA ILE A 190 14.93 -0.15 9.82
C ILE A 190 14.28 -1.43 9.28
N TRP A 191 13.59 -1.31 8.15
CA TRP A 191 12.92 -2.43 7.49
C TRP A 191 13.33 -2.48 6.01
N ALA A 192 13.44 -3.68 5.46
CA ALA A 192 13.60 -3.90 4.03
C ALA A 192 12.28 -3.69 3.28
N ARG A 193 12.36 -3.38 1.98
CA ARG A 193 11.17 -3.21 1.13
C ARG A 193 10.40 -4.49 0.92
N PHE A 194 11.12 -5.58 0.72
CA PHE A 194 10.55 -6.88 0.47
C PHE A 194 11.19 -7.88 1.42
N TYR A 195 10.34 -8.71 1.97
CA TYR A 195 10.73 -9.87 2.76
C TYR A 195 10.18 -11.11 2.09
N GLU A 196 11.00 -12.15 2.04
CA GLU A 196 10.58 -13.47 1.60
C GLU A 196 9.43 -13.97 2.50
N ILE A 197 8.37 -14.47 1.86
CA ILE A 197 7.23 -15.08 2.57
C ILE A 197 7.76 -16.32 3.32
N GLU A 198 7.18 -16.65 4.46
CA GLU A 198 7.61 -17.73 5.37
C GLU A 198 8.84 -17.38 6.23
N THR A 199 9.93 -16.89 5.64
CA THR A 199 11.19 -16.72 6.40
C THR A 199 11.37 -15.33 7.02
N ASN A 200 10.61 -14.33 6.57
CA ASN A 200 10.82 -12.91 6.91
C ASN A 200 12.26 -12.44 6.63
N ARG A 201 12.94 -13.05 5.65
CA ARG A 201 14.29 -12.64 5.25
C ARG A 201 14.21 -11.46 4.28
N PRO A 202 14.93 -10.35 4.52
CA PRO A 202 15.08 -9.30 3.52
C PRO A 202 15.52 -9.85 2.17
N MET A 203 14.83 -9.46 1.10
CA MET A 203 15.13 -9.91 -0.26
C MET A 203 15.22 -8.71 -1.22
N PHE A 204 16.05 -8.86 -2.24
CA PHE A 204 16.27 -7.86 -3.29
C PHE A 204 16.23 -8.53 -4.65
N SER A 205 16.11 -7.74 -5.71
CA SER A 205 16.17 -8.26 -7.07
C SER A 205 16.62 -7.19 -8.04
N ASP A 206 17.18 -7.62 -9.16
CA ASP A 206 17.52 -6.77 -10.30
C ASP A 206 16.61 -7.05 -11.50
N ARG A 207 16.83 -6.32 -12.61
CA ARG A 207 16.09 -6.44 -13.87
C ARG A 207 16.11 -7.83 -14.47
N ASP A 208 17.13 -8.63 -14.18
CA ASP A 208 17.22 -10.03 -14.60
C ASP A 208 16.28 -10.96 -13.80
N GLY A 209 15.61 -10.43 -12.79
CA GLY A 209 14.62 -11.12 -11.97
C GLY A 209 15.20 -12.11 -10.96
N LYS A 210 16.52 -12.10 -10.73
CA LYS A 210 17.11 -12.96 -9.71
C LYS A 210 16.94 -12.37 -8.33
N ILE A 211 16.44 -13.20 -7.41
CA ILE A 211 16.40 -12.89 -6.00
C ILE A 211 17.81 -13.00 -5.42
N VAL A 212 18.22 -11.95 -4.72
CA VAL A 212 19.47 -11.89 -3.95
C VAL A 212 19.16 -11.46 -2.52
N TYR A 213 20.06 -11.77 -1.59
CA TYR A 213 19.85 -11.53 -0.15
C TYR A 213 20.83 -10.52 0.44
N ASP A 214 21.68 -9.95 -0.41
CA ASP A 214 22.57 -8.85 -0.09
C ASP A 214 22.31 -7.71 -1.09
N LEU A 215 22.11 -6.49 -0.57
CA LEU A 215 21.88 -5.31 -1.38
C LEU A 215 23.10 -5.04 -2.29
N ASP A 216 24.30 -5.45 -1.89
CA ASP A 216 25.51 -5.30 -2.69
C ASP A 216 25.52 -6.14 -3.97
N GLN A 217 24.62 -7.12 -4.07
CA GLN A 217 24.44 -7.94 -5.28
C GLN A 217 23.46 -7.33 -6.29
N VAL A 218 22.80 -6.22 -5.94
CA VAL A 218 21.89 -5.48 -6.85
C VAL A 218 22.72 -4.49 -7.67
N GLY A 219 22.53 -4.49 -8.99
CA GLY A 219 23.22 -3.59 -9.90
C GLY A 219 22.89 -2.12 -9.65
N ASP A 220 23.86 -1.26 -9.97
CA ASP A 220 23.90 0.15 -9.58
C ASP A 220 22.62 0.93 -9.90
N GLU A 221 22.02 0.66 -11.07
CA GLU A 221 20.83 1.34 -11.57
C GLU A 221 19.56 1.02 -10.74
N ARG A 222 19.38 -0.22 -10.31
CA ARG A 222 18.26 -0.61 -9.44
C ARG A 222 18.54 -0.29 -7.98
N ARG A 223 19.78 -0.44 -7.54
CA ARG A 223 20.22 -0.08 -6.20
C ARG A 223 20.04 1.41 -5.92
N SER A 224 20.28 2.27 -6.92
CA SER A 224 20.07 3.72 -6.86
C SER A 224 18.64 4.15 -7.15
N GLY A 225 17.98 3.50 -8.11
CA GLY A 225 16.65 3.88 -8.59
C GLY A 225 15.48 3.43 -7.71
N TYR A 226 15.75 2.69 -6.64
CA TYR A 226 14.72 2.14 -5.78
C TYR A 226 15.08 2.26 -4.30
N THR A 227 14.08 2.43 -3.44
CA THR A 227 14.26 2.48 -1.99
C THR A 227 14.14 1.09 -1.42
N TRP A 228 15.27 0.47 -1.08
CA TRP A 228 15.32 -0.92 -0.60
C TRP A 228 15.15 -1.07 0.91
N TYR A 229 15.41 -0.01 1.68
CA TYR A 229 15.17 0.03 3.12
C TYR A 229 14.52 1.34 3.54
N GLY A 230 13.79 1.33 4.65
CA GLY A 230 13.13 2.51 5.20
C GLY A 230 12.66 2.35 6.64
N THR A 231 12.18 3.44 7.23
CA THR A 231 11.76 3.51 8.64
C THR A 231 10.23 3.41 8.78
N TRP A 232 9.58 2.60 7.94
CA TRP A 232 8.13 2.60 7.82
C TRP A 232 7.44 2.07 9.06
N GLY A 233 8.00 1.03 9.68
CA GLY A 233 7.51 0.46 10.94
C GLY A 233 7.50 1.46 12.10
N THR A 234 8.38 2.47 12.09
CA THR A 234 8.36 3.56 13.10
C THR A 234 7.05 4.35 13.05
N LYS A 235 6.53 4.64 11.85
CA LYS A 235 5.23 5.33 11.69
C LYS A 235 4.09 4.43 12.14
N VAL A 236 4.13 3.15 11.78
CA VAL A 236 3.14 2.14 12.19
C VAL A 236 3.08 2.03 13.71
N ALA A 237 4.20 1.82 14.38
CA ALA A 237 4.27 1.70 15.84
C ALA A 237 3.74 2.96 16.55
N LYS A 238 4.08 4.16 16.04
CA LYS A 238 3.58 5.42 16.60
C LYS A 238 2.07 5.58 16.43
N ALA A 239 1.52 5.19 15.28
CA ALA A 239 0.08 5.25 15.04
C ALA A 239 -0.66 4.23 15.90
N HIS A 240 -0.16 2.99 15.99
CA HIS A 240 -0.74 1.93 16.81
C HIS A 240 -0.80 2.28 18.30
N ALA A 241 0.28 2.86 18.85
CA ALA A 241 0.32 3.31 20.23
C ALA A 241 -0.70 4.43 20.54
N LYS A 242 -1.16 5.17 19.53
CA LYS A 242 -2.27 6.14 19.68
C LYS A 242 -3.62 5.48 19.51
N TRP A 243 -3.75 4.58 18.52
CA TRP A 243 -4.97 3.87 18.19
C TRP A 243 -5.47 2.95 19.32
N LYS A 244 -4.56 2.43 20.14
CA LYS A 244 -4.88 1.62 21.33
C LYS A 244 -5.41 2.41 22.54
N LYS A 245 -5.30 3.74 22.53
CA LYS A 245 -5.72 4.59 23.65
C LYS A 245 -7.16 5.01 23.49
#